data_AF-A0A1G3Q8P7-F1
#
_entry.id   AF-A0A1G3Q8P7-F1
#
_cell.length_a   1.000
_cell.length_b   1.000
_cell.length_c   1.000
_cell.angle_alpha   90.00
_cell.angle_beta   90.00
_cell.angle_gamma   90.00
#
_symmetry.space_group_name_H-M   'P 1'
#
loop_
_entity.id
_entity.type
_entity.pdbx_description
1 polymer ?
#
loop_
_entity_poly.entity_id
_entity_poly.type
_entity_poly.pdbx_seq_one_letter_code
_entity_poly.pdbx_strand_id
1 'polypeptide(L)'
;MKIEIKKLKHLINKYHDEFNCLYYSNVVAAGKKFKAGTEISLYDLNRLADAGITELEIRYDVTLYEYLSREYPVEYRRPVRWIDYYTLDHYLEELHEANTKSRRKRFLYVVGDIYRSDGKSVQNEIVFRHGDRIDFQKWKINKIYIDSGQKFFLRNSESGIIIFGTIKSEEPDNQTDYRKKLDLIGSMVSHKFDKKFEISPDFIPNKDVYKVALPGKLAEEYINTNVKLIIIGETLTHAFKDALLQVMRYDPFVRMIVTPPLTPQNIDHVLLQIKMVYNTERWRKR
;
A
#
# COMPACT_ATOMS: atom_id res chain seq x y z
N MET A 1 1.19 3.43 17.54
CA MET A 1 1.75 2.68 16.42
C MET A 1 2.99 1.97 16.94
N LYS A 2 3.19 0.69 16.62
CA LYS A 2 4.36 -0.07 17.07
C LYS A 2 5.48 0.00 16.03
N ILE A 3 6.70 0.31 16.48
CA ILE A 3 7.87 0.47 15.60
C ILE A 3 9.09 -0.14 16.27
N GLU A 4 9.93 -0.81 15.50
CA GLU A 4 11.22 -1.30 15.96
C GLU A 4 12.13 -0.15 16.43
N ILE A 5 12.76 -0.33 17.59
CA ILE A 5 13.69 0.64 18.17
C ILE A 5 14.85 0.95 17.23
N LYS A 6 15.33 -0.04 16.46
CA LYS A 6 16.41 0.18 15.47
C LYS A 6 16.00 1.19 14.39
N LYS A 7 14.76 1.13 13.91
CA LYS A 7 14.22 2.04 12.91
C LYS A 7 14.04 3.44 13.49
N LEU A 8 13.52 3.54 14.72
CA LEU A 8 13.41 4.82 15.43
C LEU A 8 14.78 5.49 15.65
N LYS A 9 15.80 4.74 16.08
CA LYS A 9 17.17 5.26 16.25
C LYS A 9 17.72 5.81 14.93
N HIS A 10 17.55 5.06 13.83
CA HIS A 10 17.98 5.51 12.50
C HIS A 10 17.30 6.82 12.09
N LEU A 11 15.98 6.92 12.27
CA LEU A 11 15.23 8.10 11.88
C LEU A 11 15.58 9.33 12.72
N ILE A 12 15.66 9.20 14.05
CA ILE A 12 16.03 10.33 14.93
C ILE A 12 17.46 10.82 14.63
N ASN A 13 18.39 9.90 14.36
CA ASN A 13 19.77 10.28 13.98
C ASN A 13 19.83 11.00 12.62
N LYS A 14 19.00 10.59 11.66
CA LYS A 14 19.06 11.07 10.27
C LYS A 14 18.26 12.35 10.04
N TYR A 15 17.11 12.51 10.69
CA TYR A 15 16.14 13.60 10.52
C TYR A 15 15.92 14.32 11.86
N HIS A 16 17.03 14.73 12.48
CA HIS A 16 17.03 15.36 13.80
C HIS A 16 16.15 16.63 13.80
N ASP A 17 15.33 16.80 14.83
CA ASP A 17 14.36 17.91 15.01
C ASP A 17 13.27 18.06 13.92
N GLU A 18 13.15 17.13 12.97
CA GLU A 18 12.14 17.24 11.91
C GLU A 18 10.76 16.69 12.34
N PHE A 19 10.68 15.91 13.42
CA PHE A 19 9.44 15.32 13.92
C PHE A 19 9.44 15.12 15.43
N ASN A 20 8.25 15.07 16.03
CA ASN A 20 8.07 14.76 17.45
C ASN A 20 7.73 13.27 17.62
N CYS A 21 8.54 12.53 18.38
CA CYS A 21 8.28 11.13 18.70
C CYS A 21 7.87 10.99 20.16
N LEU A 22 6.60 10.70 20.44
CA LEU A 22 6.08 10.63 21.81
C LEU A 22 5.72 9.19 22.19
N TYR A 23 5.99 8.80 23.44
CA TYR A 23 5.50 7.54 23.99
C TYR A 23 3.97 7.50 23.98
N TYR A 24 3.36 6.42 23.48
CA TYR A 24 1.90 6.26 23.57
C TYR A 24 1.45 5.85 24.97
N SER A 25 2.19 4.94 25.62
CA SER A 25 1.88 4.38 26.93
C SER A 25 3.08 4.46 27.86
N ASN A 26 2.84 4.31 29.17
CA ASN A 26 3.92 4.26 30.13
C ASN A 26 4.77 3.00 29.90
N VAL A 27 6.08 3.16 29.80
CA VAL A 27 7.02 2.03 29.66
C VAL A 27 7.91 2.00 30.89
N VAL A 28 8.17 0.81 31.43
CA VAL A 28 9.12 0.62 32.54
C VAL A 28 10.24 -0.27 32.05
N ALA A 29 11.48 0.24 32.08
CA ALA A 29 12.65 -0.53 31.68
C ALA A 29 13.86 -0.15 32.56
N ALA A 30 14.60 -1.16 33.01
CA ALA A 30 15.80 -0.99 33.84
C ALA A 30 15.60 -0.01 35.02
N GLY A 31 14.48 -0.15 35.74
CA GLY A 31 14.13 0.70 36.89
C GLY A 31 13.68 2.13 36.57
N LYS A 32 13.70 2.56 35.30
CA LYS A 32 13.19 3.88 34.85
C LYS A 32 11.78 3.73 34.28
N LYS A 33 10.89 4.65 34.68
CA LYS A 33 9.55 4.80 34.11
C LYS A 33 9.53 5.94 33.10
N PHE A 34 9.26 5.62 31.85
CA PHE A 34 9.00 6.55 30.75
C PHE A 34 7.50 6.82 30.71
N LYS A 35 7.11 8.10 30.74
CA LYS A 35 5.69 8.48 30.84
C LYS A 35 5.08 8.60 29.45
N ALA A 36 3.80 8.23 29.32
CA ALA A 36 3.03 8.51 28.11
C ALA A 36 3.06 10.03 27.79
N GLY A 37 3.15 10.36 26.51
CA GLY A 37 3.18 11.73 26.01
C GLY A 37 4.52 12.44 26.13
N THR A 38 5.54 11.85 26.77
CA THR A 38 6.89 12.45 26.78
C THR A 38 7.62 12.14 25.48
N GLU A 39 8.51 13.04 25.08
CA GLU A 39 9.36 12.85 23.92
C GLU A 39 10.37 11.73 24.13
N ILE A 40 10.63 10.98 23.07
CA ILE A 40 11.56 9.86 23.03
C ILE A 40 12.91 10.38 22.55
N SER A 41 13.91 10.35 23.43
CA SER A 41 15.29 10.68 23.07
C SER A 41 16.07 9.45 22.60
N LEU A 42 17.17 9.68 21.87
CA LEU A 42 18.14 8.62 21.52
C LEU A 42 18.69 7.91 22.76
N TYR A 43 18.92 8.65 23.84
CA TYR A 43 19.37 8.09 25.12
C TYR A 43 18.36 7.08 25.67
N ASP A 44 17.07 7.42 25.63
CA ASP A 44 16.02 6.51 26.08
C ASP A 44 15.94 5.25 25.21
N LEU A 45 16.03 5.39 23.88
CA LEU A 45 16.05 4.26 22.96
C LEU A 45 17.25 3.31 23.18
N ASN A 46 18.41 3.84 23.57
CA ASN A 46 19.56 3.01 23.94
C ASN A 46 19.27 2.18 25.18
N ARG A 47 18.76 2.81 26.25
CA ARG A 47 18.40 2.10 27.48
C ARG A 47 17.31 1.05 27.28
N LEU A 48 16.30 1.35 26.46
CA LEU A 48 15.25 0.39 26.13
C LEU A 48 15.81 -0.83 25.38
N ALA A 49 16.72 -0.59 24.43
CA ALA A 49 17.39 -1.67 23.70
C ALA A 49 18.27 -2.53 24.63
N ASP A 50 19.02 -1.91 25.55
CA ASP A 50 19.86 -2.61 26.54
C ASP A 50 19.01 -3.46 27.50
N ALA A 51 17.77 -3.04 27.75
CA ALA A 51 16.77 -3.80 28.51
C ALA A 51 16.07 -4.89 27.69
N GLY A 52 16.48 -5.14 26.44
CA GLY A 52 15.93 -6.18 25.58
C GLY A 52 14.61 -5.82 24.87
N ILE A 53 14.17 -4.57 24.95
CA ILE A 53 12.97 -4.13 24.23
C ILE A 53 13.35 -3.93 22.76
N THR A 54 12.58 -4.55 21.86
CA THR A 54 12.82 -4.50 20.40
C THR A 54 11.89 -3.53 19.68
N GLU A 55 10.68 -3.35 20.19
CA GLU A 55 9.63 -2.52 19.61
C GLU A 55 9.06 -1.56 20.67
N LEU A 56 8.66 -0.39 20.21
CA LEU A 56 8.07 0.64 21.03
C LEU A 56 6.72 1.09 20.47
N GLU A 57 5.74 1.26 21.35
CA GLU A 57 4.46 1.85 21.00
C GLU A 57 4.52 3.37 21.15
N ILE A 58 4.40 4.07 20.03
CA ILE A 58 4.49 5.53 19.95
C ILE A 58 3.16 6.14 19.55
N ARG A 59 2.96 7.42 19.86
CA ARG A 59 1.84 8.19 19.30
C ARG A 59 2.07 8.37 17.80
N TYR A 60 1.04 8.09 17.00
CA TYR A 60 1.11 8.28 15.56
C TYR A 60 1.33 9.77 15.24
N ASP A 61 2.32 10.02 14.40
CA ASP A 61 2.64 11.32 13.84
C ASP A 61 2.83 11.16 12.32
N VAL A 62 2.26 12.09 11.56
CA VAL A 62 2.23 11.99 10.09
C VAL A 62 3.63 12.19 9.52
N THR A 63 4.39 13.15 10.04
CA THR A 63 5.74 13.47 9.58
C THR A 63 6.71 12.31 9.84
N LEU A 64 6.65 11.71 11.02
CA LEU A 64 7.39 10.47 11.30
C LEU A 64 7.01 9.34 10.34
N TYR A 65 5.72 9.18 10.02
CA TYR A 65 5.28 8.16 9.06
C TYR A 65 5.81 8.40 7.65
N GLU A 66 5.92 9.66 7.21
CA GLU A 66 6.54 10.00 5.94
C GLU A 66 7.99 9.52 5.87
N TYR A 67 8.80 9.74 6.92
CA TYR A 67 10.17 9.23 6.98
C TYR A 67 10.25 7.70 7.05
N LEU A 68 9.37 7.05 7.82
CA LEU A 68 9.26 5.58 7.82
C LEU A 68 8.98 5.06 6.42
N SER A 69 8.05 5.69 5.70
CA SER A 69 7.66 5.27 4.36
C SER A 69 8.76 5.48 3.31
N ARG A 70 9.63 6.46 3.52
CA ARG A 70 10.78 6.73 2.67
C ARG A 70 11.91 5.73 2.88
N GLU A 71 12.24 5.42 4.14
CA GLU A 71 13.37 4.55 4.48
C GLU A 71 12.99 3.06 4.43
N TYR A 72 11.74 2.72 4.75
CA TYR A 72 11.24 1.35 4.89
C TYR A 72 9.91 1.15 4.11
N PRO A 73 9.88 1.42 2.80
CA PRO A 73 8.64 1.51 2.01
C PRO A 73 7.84 0.20 1.95
N VAL A 74 8.49 -0.95 2.09
CA VAL A 74 7.81 -2.27 2.02
C VAL A 74 6.90 -2.48 3.23
N GLU A 75 7.34 -2.05 4.40
CA GLU A 75 6.64 -2.22 5.67
C GLU A 75 5.70 -1.04 5.94
N TYR A 76 6.16 0.19 5.65
CA TYR A 76 5.41 1.43 5.88
C TYR A 76 5.01 2.05 4.56
N ARG A 77 4.06 1.41 3.87
CA ARG A 77 3.62 1.91 2.57
C ARG A 77 2.88 3.25 2.72
N ARG A 78 3.11 4.16 1.78
CA ARG A 78 2.42 5.46 1.75
C ARG A 78 0.90 5.28 1.63
N PRO A 79 0.10 6.19 2.20
CA PRO A 79 -1.34 6.18 1.99
C PRO A 79 -1.66 6.47 0.52
N VAL A 80 -2.72 5.83 0.00
CA VAL A 80 -3.23 6.08 -1.37
C VAL A 80 -4.24 7.22 -1.35
N ARG A 81 -4.93 7.40 -0.23
CA ARG A 81 -5.94 8.43 -0.06
C ARG A 81 -5.98 8.94 1.37
N TRP A 82 -6.47 10.16 1.48
CA TRP A 82 -6.87 10.79 2.71
C TRP A 82 -8.33 11.21 2.52
N ILE A 83 -9.21 10.80 3.43
CA ILE A 83 -10.64 11.09 3.34
C ILE A 83 -11.18 11.48 4.71
N ASP A 84 -12.26 12.26 4.71
CA ASP A 84 -13.00 12.59 5.93
C ASP A 84 -13.93 11.45 6.36
N TYR A 85 -14.54 11.63 7.53
CA TYR A 85 -15.44 10.67 8.16
C TYR A 85 -16.63 10.27 7.26
N TYR A 86 -17.30 11.23 6.63
CA TYR A 86 -18.50 10.97 5.84
C TYR A 86 -18.16 10.29 4.51
N THR A 87 -17.07 10.72 3.88
CA THR A 87 -16.54 10.10 2.67
C THR A 87 -16.15 8.65 2.93
N LEU A 88 -15.57 8.34 4.09
CA LEU A 88 -15.25 6.96 4.49
C LEU A 88 -16.50 6.11 4.68
N ASP A 89 -17.55 6.63 5.35
CA ASP A 89 -18.81 5.88 5.55
C ASP A 89 -19.42 5.50 4.21
N HIS A 90 -19.52 6.45 3.27
CA HIS A 90 -20.05 6.17 1.94
C HIS A 90 -19.14 5.23 1.12
N TYR A 91 -17.82 5.44 1.18
CA TYR A 91 -16.87 4.57 0.46
C TYR A 91 -17.01 3.11 0.88
N LEU A 92 -17.15 2.85 2.19
CA LEU A 92 -17.28 1.50 2.70
C LEU A 92 -18.64 0.86 2.37
N GLU A 93 -19.70 1.65 2.22
CA GLU A 93 -20.99 1.18 1.70
C GLU A 93 -20.86 0.69 0.26
N GLU A 94 -20.28 1.50 -0.63
CA GLU A 94 -20.04 1.11 -2.02
C GLU A 94 -19.11 -0.12 -2.11
N LEU A 95 -18.07 -0.17 -1.27
CA LEU A 95 -17.15 -1.30 -1.20
C LEU A 95 -17.86 -2.58 -0.73
N HIS A 96 -18.80 -2.46 0.20
CA HIS A 96 -19.63 -3.57 0.66
C HIS A 96 -20.52 -4.08 -0.47
N GLU A 97 -21.17 -3.20 -1.22
CA GLU A 97 -21.96 -3.59 -2.41
C GLU A 97 -21.09 -4.29 -3.48
N ALA A 98 -19.85 -3.84 -3.68
CA ALA A 98 -18.93 -4.51 -4.60
C ALA A 98 -18.59 -5.93 -4.12
N ASN A 99 -18.37 -6.09 -2.81
CA ASN A 99 -18.04 -7.38 -2.18
C ASN A 99 -19.19 -8.38 -2.16
N THR A 100 -20.45 -7.94 -2.26
CA THR A 100 -21.60 -8.85 -2.41
C THR A 100 -21.72 -9.40 -3.84
N LYS A 101 -21.21 -8.65 -4.83
CA LYS A 101 -21.23 -9.02 -6.27
C LYS A 101 -19.98 -9.75 -6.74
N SER A 102 -18.94 -9.86 -5.90
CA SER A 102 -17.65 -10.44 -6.23
C SER A 102 -17.24 -11.48 -5.18
N ARG A 103 -16.52 -12.54 -5.59
CA ARG A 103 -15.92 -13.48 -4.63
C ARG A 103 -14.71 -12.87 -3.93
N ARG A 104 -14.08 -11.86 -4.54
CA ARG A 104 -12.98 -11.11 -3.95
C ARG A 104 -13.49 -10.20 -2.83
N LYS A 105 -12.87 -10.28 -1.64
CA LYS A 105 -13.18 -9.42 -0.49
C LYS A 105 -12.23 -8.24 -0.43
N ARG A 106 -12.78 -7.03 -0.58
CA ARG A 106 -12.08 -5.76 -0.54
C ARG A 106 -12.32 -5.06 0.79
N PHE A 107 -11.29 -4.43 1.30
CA PHE A 107 -11.30 -3.61 2.49
C PHE A 107 -10.21 -2.54 2.37
N LEU A 108 -10.15 -1.64 3.35
CA LEU A 108 -9.09 -0.64 3.46
C LEU A 108 -8.13 -0.99 4.59
N TYR A 109 -6.87 -0.63 4.44
CA TYR A 109 -5.88 -0.69 5.52
C TYR A 109 -5.68 0.71 6.10
N VAL A 110 -5.67 0.81 7.43
CA VAL A 110 -5.39 2.07 8.13
C VAL A 110 -3.91 2.38 8.07
N VAL A 111 -3.60 3.62 7.72
CA VAL A 111 -2.26 4.18 7.84
C VAL A 111 -2.22 5.08 9.08
N GLY A 112 -1.58 4.56 10.13
CA GLY A 112 -1.46 5.24 11.42
C GLY A 112 -2.47 4.69 12.42
N ASP A 113 -2.39 5.16 13.66
CA ASP A 113 -3.38 4.83 14.67
C ASP A 113 -4.50 5.88 14.66
N ILE A 114 -5.74 5.42 14.80
CA ILE A 114 -6.92 6.27 14.98
C ILE A 114 -7.34 6.18 16.43
N TYR A 115 -7.51 7.35 17.02
CA TYR A 115 -7.75 7.52 18.43
C TYR A 115 -9.22 7.82 18.72
N ARG A 116 -9.71 7.37 19.87
CA ARG A 116 -11.04 7.67 20.37
C ARG A 116 -11.17 9.15 20.69
N SER A 117 -12.31 9.73 20.36
CA SER A 117 -12.68 11.07 20.81
C SER A 117 -13.28 10.96 22.21
N ASP A 118 -12.46 11.04 23.25
CA ASP A 118 -12.95 11.22 24.61
C ASP A 118 -12.21 12.39 25.27
N GLY A 119 -12.93 13.49 25.51
CA GLY A 119 -12.41 14.67 26.17
C GLY A 119 -12.08 14.47 27.66
N LYS A 120 -12.40 13.31 28.25
CA LYS A 120 -12.16 13.00 29.67
C LYS A 120 -10.94 12.12 29.91
N SER A 121 -10.43 11.44 28.89
CA SER A 121 -9.30 10.53 29.04
C SER A 121 -7.97 11.25 28.82
N VAL A 122 -7.02 11.10 29.74
CA VAL A 122 -5.63 11.53 29.54
C VAL A 122 -4.92 10.65 28.50
N GLN A 123 -5.45 9.45 28.25
CA GLN A 123 -4.88 8.47 27.33
C GLN A 123 -5.88 8.14 26.22
N ASN A 124 -5.58 8.61 25.02
CA ASN A 124 -6.44 8.36 23.87
C ASN A 124 -6.43 6.87 23.53
N GLU A 125 -7.54 6.17 23.78
CA GLU A 125 -7.70 4.77 23.39
C GLU A 125 -7.61 4.62 21.87
N ILE A 126 -6.87 3.62 21.37
CA ILE A 126 -6.75 3.36 19.94
C ILE A 126 -7.99 2.58 19.47
N VAL A 127 -8.76 3.17 18.56
CA VAL A 127 -9.94 2.53 17.93
C VAL A 127 -9.51 1.65 16.74
N PHE A 128 -8.56 2.14 15.94
CA PHE A 128 -7.95 1.37 14.86
C PHE A 128 -6.45 1.52 14.90
N ARG A 129 -5.73 0.40 14.77
CA ARG A 129 -4.27 0.40 14.72
C ARG A 129 -3.77 0.56 13.29
N HIS A 130 -2.55 1.07 13.12
CA HIS A 130 -1.85 1.00 11.85
C HIS A 130 -1.85 -0.45 11.31
N GLY A 131 -2.23 -0.63 10.05
CA GLY A 131 -2.35 -1.94 9.41
C GLY A 131 -3.67 -2.67 9.66
N ASP A 132 -4.57 -2.12 10.48
CA ASP A 132 -5.90 -2.69 10.66
C ASP A 132 -6.67 -2.69 9.35
N ARG A 133 -7.40 -3.78 9.13
CA ARG A 133 -8.42 -3.86 8.08
C ARG A 133 -9.67 -3.12 8.55
N ILE A 134 -10.20 -2.24 7.70
CA ILE A 134 -11.51 -1.61 7.85
C ILE A 134 -12.39 -2.07 6.69
N ASP A 135 -13.46 -2.78 7.06
CA ASP A 135 -14.61 -3.03 6.21
C ASP A 135 -15.85 -2.31 6.77
N PHE A 136 -16.95 -2.41 6.04
CA PHE A 136 -18.21 -1.78 6.40
C PHE A 136 -18.72 -2.16 7.80
N GLN A 137 -18.61 -3.44 8.17
CA GLN A 137 -19.13 -3.93 9.45
C GLN A 137 -18.28 -3.42 10.61
N LYS A 138 -16.94 -3.54 10.50
CA LYS A 138 -16.02 -3.02 11.51
C LYS A 138 -16.17 -1.50 11.65
N TRP A 139 -16.39 -0.79 10.56
CA TRP A 139 -16.65 0.65 10.59
C TRP A 139 -17.95 1.02 11.29
N LYS A 140 -19.09 0.39 10.96
CA LYS A 140 -20.38 0.72 11.62
C LYS A 140 -20.34 0.54 13.13
N ILE A 141 -19.60 -0.46 13.63
CA ILE A 141 -19.43 -0.70 15.07
C ILE A 141 -18.57 0.39 15.72
N ASN A 142 -17.45 0.75 15.09
CA ASN A 142 -16.42 1.58 15.74
C ASN A 142 -16.56 3.08 15.47
N LYS A 143 -17.31 3.48 14.44
CA LYS A 143 -17.40 4.89 14.02
C LYS A 143 -17.98 5.82 15.09
N ILE A 144 -18.80 5.30 15.99
CA ILE A 144 -19.38 6.05 17.12
C ILE A 144 -18.33 6.56 18.12
N TYR A 145 -17.12 5.98 18.13
CA TYR A 145 -16.04 6.35 19.04
C TYR A 145 -15.06 7.35 18.42
N ILE A 146 -15.23 7.72 17.15
CA ILE A 146 -14.27 8.52 16.41
C ILE A 146 -14.85 9.90 16.16
N ASP A 147 -14.01 10.93 16.29
CA ASP A 147 -14.38 12.30 16.00
C ASP A 147 -14.75 12.48 14.52
N SER A 148 -15.80 13.24 14.21
CA SER A 148 -16.20 13.51 12.84
C SER A 148 -15.20 14.38 12.07
N GLY A 149 -14.34 15.14 12.77
CA GLY A 149 -13.22 15.88 12.21
C GLY A 149 -11.97 15.04 11.96
N GLN A 150 -11.95 13.76 12.33
CA GLN A 150 -10.82 12.86 12.07
C GLN A 150 -10.56 12.73 10.57
N LYS A 151 -9.29 12.89 10.18
CA LYS A 151 -8.81 12.56 8.82
C LYS A 151 -8.29 11.14 8.78
N PHE A 152 -8.69 10.38 7.76
CA PHE A 152 -8.32 8.98 7.61
C PHE A 152 -7.32 8.81 6.49
N PHE A 153 -6.11 8.35 6.80
CA PHE A 153 -5.11 7.94 5.81
C PHE A 153 -5.25 6.44 5.54
N LEU A 154 -5.47 6.08 4.29
CA LEU A 154 -5.93 4.73 3.93
C LEU A 154 -5.19 4.17 2.72
N ARG A 155 -5.03 2.85 2.72
CA ARG A 155 -4.54 2.04 1.61
C ARG A 155 -5.63 1.07 1.17
N ASN A 156 -5.64 0.73 -0.11
CA ASN A 156 -6.52 -0.32 -0.60
C ASN A 156 -5.97 -1.71 -0.23
N SER A 157 -6.86 -2.67 -0.02
CA SER A 157 -6.49 -4.10 0.06
C SER A 157 -5.93 -4.64 -1.26
N GLU A 158 -6.29 -4.02 -2.39
CA GLU A 158 -5.78 -4.36 -3.70
C GLU A 158 -4.49 -3.58 -4.00
N SER A 159 -3.38 -4.29 -4.19
CA SER A 159 -2.10 -3.71 -4.56
C SER A 159 -1.37 -4.61 -5.55
N GLY A 160 -0.73 -4.02 -6.54
CA GLY A 160 0.15 -4.76 -7.45
C GLY A 160 -0.43 -5.07 -8.82
N ILE A 161 0.43 -5.63 -9.66
CA ILE A 161 0.22 -5.85 -11.08
C ILE A 161 0.68 -7.26 -11.44
N ILE A 162 -0.17 -8.02 -12.12
CA ILE A 162 0.27 -9.23 -12.83
C ILE A 162 0.64 -8.85 -14.25
N ILE A 163 1.79 -9.31 -14.73
CA ILE A 163 2.13 -9.38 -16.15
C ILE A 163 1.80 -10.80 -16.61
N PHE A 164 0.76 -10.94 -17.42
CA PHE A 164 0.26 -12.21 -17.94
C PHE A 164 0.74 -12.44 -19.38
N GLY A 165 1.49 -13.50 -19.59
CA GLY A 165 2.19 -13.80 -20.83
C GLY A 165 3.54 -13.07 -20.95
N THR A 166 4.18 -13.22 -22.11
CA THR A 166 5.42 -12.52 -22.42
C THR A 166 5.10 -11.17 -23.04
N ILE A 167 5.72 -10.10 -22.56
CA ILE A 167 5.68 -8.80 -23.23
C ILE A 167 6.78 -8.79 -24.28
N LYS A 168 6.43 -8.65 -25.56
CA LYS A 168 7.43 -8.53 -26.64
C LYS A 168 8.13 -7.18 -26.59
N SER A 169 9.45 -7.19 -26.79
CA SER A 169 10.26 -6.01 -27.07
C SER A 169 10.70 -6.09 -28.53
N GLU A 170 10.42 -5.05 -29.33
CA GLU A 170 10.81 -4.98 -30.74
C GLU A 170 12.22 -4.39 -30.91
N GLU A 171 13.23 -4.95 -30.23
CA GLU A 171 14.62 -4.63 -30.58
C GLU A 171 15.05 -5.50 -31.78
N PRO A 172 15.63 -4.92 -32.85
CA PRO A 172 16.11 -5.69 -33.98
C PRO A 172 17.29 -6.56 -33.55
N ASP A 173 17.22 -7.85 -33.89
CA ASP A 173 18.13 -8.93 -33.45
C ASP A 173 19.59 -8.79 -33.90
N ASN A 174 19.99 -7.68 -34.53
CA ASN A 174 21.33 -7.52 -35.10
C ASN A 174 21.90 -6.14 -34.80
N GLN A 175 22.73 -6.06 -33.75
CA GLN A 175 24.03 -5.37 -33.68
C GLN A 175 24.34 -4.90 -32.25
N THR A 176 25.42 -5.46 -31.72
CA THR A 176 26.37 -4.85 -30.76
C THR A 176 25.84 -4.30 -29.42
N ASP A 177 26.29 -4.97 -28.35
CA ASP A 177 26.69 -4.43 -27.05
C ASP A 177 25.72 -3.53 -26.26
N TYR A 178 25.25 -4.10 -25.14
CA TYR A 178 24.77 -3.38 -23.94
C TYR A 178 23.53 -2.47 -24.06
N ARG A 179 22.70 -2.58 -25.10
CA ARG A 179 21.33 -2.03 -25.02
C ARG A 179 20.47 -2.94 -24.15
N LYS A 180 20.04 -2.42 -22.98
CA LYS A 180 19.19 -3.14 -22.04
C LYS A 180 17.86 -3.45 -22.73
N LYS A 181 17.56 -4.74 -22.96
CA LYS A 181 16.22 -5.20 -23.35
C LYS A 181 15.17 -4.43 -22.55
N LEU A 182 14.27 -3.73 -23.24
CA LEU A 182 13.18 -2.99 -22.62
C LEU A 182 12.25 -3.96 -21.88
N ASP A 183 12.39 -4.00 -20.55
CA ASP A 183 11.47 -4.71 -19.64
C ASP A 183 10.57 -3.68 -18.97
N LEU A 184 9.25 -3.93 -18.98
CA LEU A 184 8.25 -3.09 -18.33
C LEU A 184 8.59 -2.80 -16.86
N ILE A 185 9.09 -3.81 -16.13
CA ILE A 185 9.49 -3.64 -14.73
C ILE A 185 10.67 -2.67 -14.63
N GLY A 186 11.66 -2.82 -15.50
CA GLY A 186 12.81 -1.93 -15.57
C GLY A 186 12.39 -0.48 -15.82
N SER A 187 11.45 -0.27 -16.74
CA SER A 187 10.87 1.04 -17.04
C SER A 187 10.04 1.62 -15.89
N MET A 188 9.28 0.80 -15.16
CA MET A 188 8.58 1.25 -13.94
C MET A 188 9.56 1.66 -12.84
N VAL A 189 10.67 0.92 -12.67
CA VAL A 189 11.70 1.23 -11.68
C VAL A 189 12.46 2.50 -12.05
N SER A 190 12.80 2.72 -13.33
CA SER A 190 13.53 3.90 -13.77
C SER A 190 12.73 5.20 -13.58
N HIS A 191 11.41 5.12 -13.72
CA HIS A 191 10.51 6.28 -13.58
C HIS A 191 9.87 6.41 -12.20
N LYS A 192 10.26 5.61 -11.21
CA LYS A 192 9.57 5.57 -9.90
C LYS A 192 9.55 6.90 -9.13
N PHE A 193 10.53 7.78 -9.38
CA PHE A 193 10.62 9.10 -8.75
C PHE A 193 10.00 10.21 -9.58
N ASP A 194 9.59 9.92 -10.82
CA ASP A 194 8.86 10.86 -11.66
C ASP A 194 7.37 10.75 -11.33
N LYS A 195 6.82 11.80 -10.69
CA LYS A 195 5.40 11.90 -10.33
C LYS A 195 4.47 11.72 -11.53
N LYS A 196 4.93 12.03 -12.75
CA LYS A 196 4.17 11.79 -13.98
C LYS A 196 3.85 10.31 -14.15
N PHE A 197 4.82 9.43 -13.91
CA PHE A 197 4.72 7.98 -14.13
C PHE A 197 4.49 7.17 -12.85
N GLU A 198 4.56 7.79 -11.66
CA GLU A 198 4.20 7.14 -10.40
C GLU A 198 2.79 6.55 -10.47
N ILE A 199 2.70 5.21 -10.44
CA ILE A 199 1.44 4.46 -10.60
C ILE A 199 0.51 4.69 -9.42
N SER A 200 1.02 4.57 -8.20
CA SER A 200 0.30 4.83 -6.94
C SER A 200 1.33 5.08 -5.84
N PRO A 201 1.05 5.91 -4.82
CA PRO A 201 2.00 6.16 -3.73
C PRO A 201 2.46 4.88 -3.02
N ASP A 202 1.58 3.89 -2.98
CA ASP A 202 1.75 2.66 -2.21
C ASP A 202 2.27 1.47 -3.02
N PHE A 203 2.52 1.69 -4.32
CA PHE A 203 3.00 0.69 -5.27
C PHE A 203 4.53 0.72 -5.38
N ILE A 204 5.14 -0.45 -5.29
CA ILE A 204 6.57 -0.67 -5.29
C ILE A 204 6.91 -1.62 -6.45
N PRO A 205 7.42 -1.12 -7.60
CA PRO A 205 7.54 -1.90 -8.82
C PRO A 205 8.31 -3.23 -8.70
N ASN A 206 9.35 -3.29 -7.87
CA ASN A 206 10.16 -4.49 -7.68
C ASN A 206 9.60 -5.47 -6.64
N LYS A 207 8.48 -5.15 -5.98
CA LYS A 207 7.82 -6.00 -4.98
C LYS A 207 6.38 -6.36 -5.38
N ASP A 208 5.72 -5.49 -6.13
CA ASP A 208 4.30 -5.60 -6.42
C ASP A 208 4.00 -6.02 -7.86
N VAL A 209 5.02 -6.45 -8.62
CA VAL A 209 4.84 -6.97 -9.97
C VAL A 209 5.12 -8.47 -10.00
N TYR A 210 4.14 -9.23 -10.48
CA TYR A 210 4.17 -10.68 -10.55
C TYR A 210 4.12 -11.12 -12.02
N LYS A 211 5.03 -11.99 -12.46
CA LYS A 211 5.04 -12.51 -13.84
C LYS A 211 4.35 -13.87 -13.87
N VAL A 212 3.31 -14.01 -14.68
CA VAL A 212 2.58 -15.27 -14.88
C VAL A 212 2.62 -15.64 -16.35
N ALA A 213 3.40 -16.66 -16.71
CA ALA A 213 3.51 -17.13 -18.08
C ALA A 213 2.48 -18.20 -18.44
N LEU A 214 1.99 -18.97 -17.45
CA LEU A 214 1.12 -20.13 -17.67
C LEU A 214 -0.34 -19.78 -17.38
N PRO A 215 -1.28 -20.01 -18.33
CA PRO A 215 -2.70 -19.73 -18.12
C PRO A 215 -3.31 -20.39 -16.89
N GLY A 216 -2.94 -21.64 -16.62
CA GLY A 216 -3.47 -22.40 -15.47
C GLY A 216 -3.10 -21.81 -14.10
N LYS A 217 -2.13 -20.89 -14.01
CA LYS A 217 -1.70 -20.27 -12.74
C LYS A 217 -2.32 -18.88 -12.49
N LEU A 218 -2.96 -18.28 -13.49
CA LEU A 218 -3.39 -16.89 -13.40
C LEU A 218 -4.41 -16.65 -12.28
N ALA A 219 -5.42 -17.52 -12.17
CA ALA A 219 -6.47 -17.34 -11.17
C ALA A 219 -5.92 -17.51 -9.75
N GLU A 220 -5.06 -18.50 -9.53
CA GLU A 220 -4.40 -18.72 -8.24
C GLU A 220 -3.53 -17.51 -7.84
N GLU A 221 -2.67 -17.04 -8.76
CA GLU A 221 -1.82 -15.89 -8.49
C GLU A 221 -2.66 -14.64 -8.20
N TYR A 222 -3.74 -14.41 -8.96
CA TYR A 222 -4.66 -13.28 -8.75
C TYR A 222 -5.28 -13.28 -7.36
N ILE A 223 -5.68 -14.46 -6.86
CA ILE A 223 -6.29 -14.63 -5.54
C ILE A 223 -5.24 -14.42 -4.44
N ASN A 224 -4.06 -15.00 -4.58
CA ASN A 224 -3.04 -15.00 -3.53
C ASN A 224 -2.35 -13.64 -3.36
N THR A 225 -2.16 -12.90 -4.45
CA THR A 225 -1.39 -11.65 -4.45
C THR A 225 -2.22 -10.40 -4.22
N ASN A 226 -3.56 -10.50 -4.26
CA ASN A 226 -4.47 -9.36 -4.22
C ASN A 226 -4.10 -8.26 -5.22
N VAL A 227 -3.64 -8.64 -6.42
CA VAL A 227 -3.28 -7.68 -7.47
C VAL A 227 -4.45 -6.82 -7.90
N LYS A 228 -4.16 -5.58 -8.28
CA LYS A 228 -5.15 -4.59 -8.67
C LYS A 228 -5.40 -4.57 -10.18
N LEU A 229 -4.38 -4.94 -10.97
CA LEU A 229 -4.36 -4.88 -12.43
C LEU A 229 -3.68 -6.10 -13.03
N ILE A 230 -4.21 -6.60 -14.14
CA ILE A 230 -3.55 -7.58 -15.02
C ILE A 230 -3.16 -6.87 -16.32
N ILE A 231 -1.88 -6.93 -16.67
CA ILE A 231 -1.32 -6.51 -17.95
C ILE A 231 -1.17 -7.75 -18.83
N ILE A 232 -1.62 -7.68 -20.07
CA ILE A 232 -1.60 -8.80 -21.02
C ILE A 232 -0.57 -8.46 -22.11
N GLY A 233 0.51 -9.24 -22.18
CA GLY A 233 1.67 -8.96 -23.02
C GLY A 233 1.62 -9.52 -24.45
N GLU A 234 0.72 -10.46 -24.74
CA GLU A 234 0.80 -11.29 -25.95
C GLU A 234 -0.55 -11.59 -26.60
N THR A 235 -0.50 -12.17 -27.81
CA THR A 235 -1.66 -12.63 -28.56
C THR A 235 -2.44 -13.67 -27.74
N LEU A 236 -3.69 -13.35 -27.41
CA LEU A 236 -4.55 -14.20 -26.59
C LEU A 236 -4.92 -15.50 -27.30
N THR A 237 -4.19 -16.59 -27.02
CA THR A 237 -4.64 -17.94 -27.39
C THR A 237 -5.92 -18.30 -26.64
N HIS A 238 -6.63 -19.35 -27.08
CA HIS A 238 -7.87 -19.78 -26.42
C HIS A 238 -7.67 -20.04 -24.91
N ALA A 239 -6.58 -20.71 -24.54
CA ALA A 239 -6.26 -20.99 -23.14
C ALA A 239 -6.05 -19.72 -22.30
N PHE A 240 -5.43 -18.68 -22.87
CA PHE A 240 -5.26 -17.38 -22.19
C PHE A 240 -6.61 -16.68 -21.98
N LYS A 241 -7.51 -16.74 -22.98
CA LYS A 241 -8.87 -16.18 -22.86
C LYS A 241 -9.67 -16.89 -21.77
N ASP A 242 -9.62 -18.22 -21.72
CA ASP A 242 -10.31 -19.00 -20.69
C ASP A 242 -9.81 -18.66 -19.28
N ALA A 243 -8.49 -18.51 -19.10
CA ALA A 243 -7.90 -18.11 -17.83
C ALA A 243 -8.37 -16.71 -17.40
N LEU A 244 -8.44 -15.74 -18.31
CA LEU A 244 -8.96 -14.40 -18.01
C LEU A 244 -10.45 -14.44 -17.66
N LEU A 245 -11.24 -15.25 -18.36
CA LEU A 245 -12.67 -15.46 -18.05
C LEU A 245 -12.86 -16.07 -16.66
N GLN A 246 -11.99 -16.99 -16.22
CA GLN A 246 -12.02 -17.51 -14.85
C GLN A 246 -11.80 -16.41 -13.81
N VAL A 247 -10.82 -15.52 -14.04
CA VAL A 247 -10.60 -14.35 -13.17
C VAL A 247 -11.82 -13.44 -13.15
N MET A 248 -12.44 -13.16 -14.31
CA MET A 248 -13.65 -12.32 -14.38
C MET A 248 -14.86 -12.94 -13.66
N ARG A 249 -15.00 -14.27 -13.71
CA ARG A 249 -16.05 -15.00 -12.95
C ARG A 249 -15.81 -14.93 -11.45
N TYR A 250 -14.56 -14.93 -11.01
CA TYR A 250 -14.20 -14.75 -9.60
C TYR A 250 -14.41 -13.29 -9.17
N ASP A 251 -14.01 -12.34 -10.01
CA ASP A 251 -14.05 -10.92 -9.73
C ASP A 251 -14.47 -10.08 -10.96
N PRO A 252 -15.75 -9.70 -11.08
CA PRO A 252 -16.25 -8.95 -12.24
C PRO A 252 -15.67 -7.53 -12.35
N PHE A 253 -15.03 -7.03 -11.29
CA PHE A 253 -14.42 -5.70 -11.25
C PHE A 253 -12.92 -5.70 -11.55
N VAL A 254 -12.35 -6.84 -11.93
CA VAL A 254 -10.95 -6.96 -12.31
C VAL A 254 -10.57 -5.94 -13.39
N ARG A 255 -9.38 -5.37 -13.25
CA ARG A 255 -8.81 -4.45 -14.22
C ARG A 255 -7.85 -5.22 -15.10
N MET A 256 -8.05 -5.08 -16.41
CA MET A 256 -7.22 -5.71 -17.41
C MET A 256 -6.85 -4.67 -18.47
N ILE A 257 -5.62 -4.72 -18.95
CA ILE A 257 -5.15 -3.92 -20.08
C ILE A 257 -4.30 -4.81 -20.99
N VAL A 258 -4.51 -4.69 -22.30
CA VAL A 258 -3.62 -5.28 -23.31
C VAL A 258 -2.57 -4.25 -23.65
N THR A 259 -1.31 -4.63 -23.55
CA THR A 259 -0.20 -3.73 -23.88
C THR A 259 0.35 -4.06 -25.28
N PRO A 260 0.64 -3.03 -26.11
CA PRO A 260 1.38 -3.26 -27.34
C PRO A 260 2.82 -3.69 -27.03
N PRO A 261 3.57 -4.19 -28.03
CA PRO A 261 5.00 -4.42 -27.89
C PRO A 261 5.71 -3.16 -27.38
N LEU A 262 6.70 -3.33 -26.51
CA LEU A 262 7.41 -2.20 -25.92
C LEU A 262 8.50 -1.69 -26.86
N THR A 263 8.46 -0.39 -27.12
CA THR A 263 9.47 0.36 -27.88
C THR A 263 9.91 1.59 -27.08
N PRO A 264 11.13 2.12 -27.32
CA PRO A 264 11.58 3.36 -26.70
C PRO A 264 10.61 4.53 -26.91
N GLN A 265 9.87 4.55 -28.03
CA GLN A 265 8.94 5.63 -28.39
C GLN A 265 7.60 5.52 -27.68
N ASN A 266 7.17 4.32 -27.24
CA ASN A 266 5.84 4.10 -26.69
C ASN A 266 5.82 3.80 -25.18
N ILE A 267 6.97 3.54 -24.55
CA ILE A 267 7.04 3.09 -23.16
C ILE A 267 6.38 4.07 -22.19
N ASP A 268 6.61 5.37 -22.37
CA ASP A 268 6.01 6.42 -21.54
C ASP A 268 4.48 6.42 -21.66
N HIS A 269 3.97 6.27 -22.89
CA HIS A 269 2.54 6.17 -23.13
C HIS A 269 1.95 4.91 -22.48
N VAL A 270 2.63 3.77 -22.57
CA VAL A 270 2.22 2.52 -21.91
C VAL A 270 2.19 2.70 -20.38
N LEU A 271 3.20 3.31 -19.77
CA LEU A 271 3.23 3.59 -18.34
C LEU A 271 2.09 4.52 -17.91
N LEU A 272 1.76 5.53 -18.70
CA LEU A 272 0.61 6.41 -18.44
C LEU A 272 -0.72 5.65 -18.52
N GLN A 273 -0.91 4.78 -19.51
CA GLN A 273 -2.11 3.96 -19.60
C GLN A 273 -2.23 2.98 -18.41
N ILE A 274 -1.14 2.35 -18.01
CA ILE A 274 -1.09 1.50 -16.82
C ILE A 274 -1.51 2.30 -15.59
N LYS A 275 -0.93 3.48 -15.37
CA LYS A 275 -1.28 4.38 -14.27
C LYS A 275 -2.77 4.74 -14.29
N MET A 276 -3.32 5.10 -15.45
CA MET A 276 -4.74 5.44 -15.60
C MET A 276 -5.62 4.26 -15.22
N VAL A 277 -5.41 3.08 -15.83
CA VAL A 277 -6.23 1.90 -15.58
C VAL A 277 -6.10 1.42 -14.13
N TYR A 278 -4.88 1.38 -13.58
CA TYR A 278 -4.61 0.99 -12.18
C TYR A 278 -5.41 1.81 -11.17
N ASN A 279 -5.61 3.11 -11.44
CA ASN A 279 -6.30 4.02 -10.52
C ASN A 279 -7.82 4.12 -10.73
N THR A 280 -8.39 3.46 -11.74
CA THR A 280 -9.85 3.41 -11.90
C THR A 280 -10.52 2.62 -10.78
N GLU A 281 -11.69 3.05 -10.30
CA GLU A 281 -12.53 2.29 -9.37
C GLU A 281 -13.72 1.69 -10.13
N ARG A 282 -13.54 0.48 -10.70
CA ARG A 282 -14.54 -0.15 -11.59
C ARG A 282 -15.87 -0.51 -10.92
N TRP A 283 -15.89 -0.59 -9.59
CA TRP A 283 -17.07 -0.96 -8.82
C TRP A 283 -17.86 0.25 -8.32
N ARG A 284 -17.30 1.47 -8.38
CA ARG A 284 -18.05 2.68 -8.04
C ARG A 284 -19.08 2.97 -9.13
N LYS A 285 -20.32 3.22 -8.73
CA LYS A 285 -21.37 3.68 -9.65
C LYS A 285 -20.98 5.11 -10.08
N ARG A 286 -21.07 5.38 -11.38
CA ARG A 286 -20.95 6.75 -11.92
C ARG A 286 -22.27 7.48 -11.75
#